data_AF-A0A1I6Q1M7-F1
#
_entry.id   AF-A0A1I6Q1M7-F1
#
_cell.length_a   1.000
_cell.length_b   1.000
_cell.length_c   1.000
_cell.angle_alpha   90.00
_cell.angle_beta   90.00
_cell.angle_gamma   90.00
#
_symmetry.space_group_name_H-M   'P 1'
#
loop_
_entity.id
_entity.type
_entity.pdbx_description
1 polymer ?
#
loop_
_entity_poly.entity_id
_entity_poly.type
_entity_poly.pdbx_seq_one_letter_code
_entity_poly.pdbx_strand_id
1 'polypeptide(L)' 'MGCFRVLLCIIFPPLAVIDKGCGSIIIVFILTCLGWIPGVIAALIINNNPNR' A
#
# COMPACT_ATOMS: atom_id res chain seq x y z
N MET A 1 12.49 4.05 5.17
CA MET A 1 11.65 2.82 5.20
C MET A 1 12.52 1.64 5.53
N GLY A 2 12.14 0.81 6.51
CA GLY A 2 12.77 -0.50 6.64
C GLY A 2 12.33 -1.40 5.48
N CYS A 3 13.25 -2.20 4.93
CA CYS A 3 12.97 -3.15 3.84
C CYS A 3 11.78 -4.08 4.16
N PHE A 4 11.52 -4.31 5.45
CA PHE A 4 10.39 -5.09 5.94
C PHE A 4 9.02 -4.52 5.53
N ARG A 5 8.83 -3.18 5.51
CA ARG A 5 7.56 -2.58 5.05
C ARG A 5 7.30 -2.79 3.56
N VAL A 6 8.37 -2.85 2.76
CA VAL A 6 8.26 -3.10 1.31
C VAL A 6 7.85 -4.55 1.04
N LEU A 7 8.45 -5.49 1.77
CA LEU A 7 8.06 -6.91 1.70
C LEU A 7 6.59 -7.11 2.12
N LEU A 8 6.13 -6.36 3.13
CA LEU A 8 4.74 -6.37 3.57
C LEU A 8 3.78 -5.77 2.52
N CYS A 9 4.18 -4.71 1.79
CA CYS A 9 3.40 -4.16 0.68
C CYS A 9 3.19 -5.15 -0.46
N ILE A 10 4.16 -6.05 -0.71
CA ILE A 10 4.08 -7.04 -1.78
C ILE A 10 3.15 -8.20 -1.40
N ILE A 11 3.32 -8.76 -0.19
CA ILE A 11 2.53 -9.91 0.28
C ILE A 11 1.10 -9.49 0.67
N PHE A 12 0.93 -8.33 1.31
CA PHE A 12 -0.35 -7.86 1.83
C PHE A 12 -0.46 -6.33 1.70
N PRO A 13 -0.72 -5.81 0.49
CA PRO A 13 -0.80 -4.37 0.22
C PRO A 13 -1.77 -3.61 1.14
N PRO A 14 -2.97 -4.08 1.50
CA PRO A 14 -3.87 -3.32 2.38
C PRO A 14 -3.38 -3.22 3.83
N LEU A 15 -2.65 -4.23 4.35
CA LEU A 15 -2.13 -4.21 5.72
C LEU A 15 -0.96 -3.23 5.88
N ALA A 16 -0.14 -3.07 4.83
CA ALA A 16 1.00 -2.15 4.87
C ALA A 16 0.60 -0.67 4.93
N VAL A 17 -0.66 -0.36 4.60
CA VAL A 17 -1.19 1.00 4.48
C VAL A 17 -2.11 1.37 5.67
N ILE A 18 -2.36 0.43 6.59
CA ILE A 18 -3.15 0.66 7.83
C ILE A 18 -2.66 1.87 8.62
N ASP A 19 -1.34 2.05 8.66
CA ASP A 19 -0.65 3.08 9.44
C ASP A 19 -0.67 4.47 8.76
N LYS A 20 -1.03 4.54 7.47
CA LYS A 20 -1.01 5.78 6.66
C LYS A 20 -2.42 6.39 6.44
N GLY A 21 -3.48 5.74 6.90
CA GLY A 21 -4.86 6.29 6.97
C GLY A 21 -5.94 5.44 6.28
N CYS A 22 -7.16 5.49 6.84
CA CYS A 22 -8.29 4.63 6.45
C CYS A 22 -8.70 4.77 4.96
N GLY A 23 -8.65 5.98 4.40
CA GLY A 23 -8.98 6.22 2.98
C GLY A 23 -8.02 5.54 2.02
N SER A 24 -6.72 5.50 2.34
CA SER A 24 -5.69 4.85 1.54
C SER A 24 -5.87 3.34 1.48
N ILE A 25 -6.33 2.72 2.57
CA ILE A 25 -6.60 1.27 2.65
C ILE A 25 -7.73 0.90 1.68
N ILE A 26 -8.82 1.68 1.66
CA ILE A 26 -9.99 1.41 0.82
C ILE A 26 -9.61 1.46 -0.67
N ILE A 27 -8.82 2.46 -1.06
CA ILE A 27 -8.34 2.62 -2.44
C ILE A 27 -7.43 1.46 -2.84
N VAL A 28 -6.44 1.12 -2.00
CA VAL A 28 -5.52 0.00 -2.25
C VAL A 28 -6.25 -1.34 -2.27
N PHE A 29 -7.28 -1.51 -1.45
CA PHE A 29 -8.11 -2.72 -1.41
C PHE A 29 -8.92 -2.90 -2.70
N ILE A 30 -9.58 -1.84 -3.18
CA ILE A 30 -10.32 -1.85 -4.45
C ILE A 30 -9.36 -2.09 -5.63
N LEU A 31 -8.19 -1.42 -5.65
CA LEU A 31 -7.17 -1.63 -6.68
C LEU A 31 -6.65 -3.08 -6.66
N THR A 32 -6.38 -3.63 -5.48
CA THR A 32 -5.92 -5.03 -5.31
C THR A 32 -6.96 -6.03 -5.81
N CYS A 33 -8.27 -5.77 -5.60
CA CYS A 33 -9.35 -6.59 -6.15
C CYS A 33 -9.48 -6.51 -7.68
N LEU A 34 -9.20 -5.35 -8.29
CA LEU A 34 -9.18 -5.19 -9.75
C LEU A 34 -7.88 -5.72 -10.38
N GLY A 35 -6.81 -5.83 -9.59
CA GLY A 35 -5.54 -6.43 -9.97
C GLY A 35 -4.50 -6.28 -8.86
N TRP A 36 -3.72 -7.32 -8.60
CA TRP A 36 -2.72 -7.25 -7.53
C TRP A 36 -1.64 -6.18 -7.80
N ILE A 37 -1.19 -6.05 -9.05
CA ILE A 37 -0.14 -5.11 -9.46
C ILE A 37 -0.49 -3.64 -9.12
N PRO A 38 -1.67 -3.08 -9.50
CA PRO A 38 -2.01 -1.71 -9.15
C PRO A 38 -2.10 -1.48 -7.64
N GLY A 39 -2.51 -2.48 -6.85
CA GLY A 39 -2.53 -2.41 -5.38
C GLY A 39 -1.14 -2.23 -4.76
N VAL A 40 -0.15 -3.00 -5.23
CA VAL A 40 1.25 -2.91 -4.74
C VAL A 40 1.88 -1.57 -5.13
N ILE A 41 1.64 -1.08 -6.36
CA ILE A 41 2.15 0.22 -6.81
C ILE A 41 1.56 1.36 -5.97
N ALA A 42 0.26 1.33 -5.71
CA ALA A 42 -0.39 2.33 -4.87
C ALA A 42 0.15 2.31 -3.42
N ALA A 43 0.33 1.13 -2.83
CA ALA A 43 0.94 0.99 -1.51
C ALA A 43 2.39 1.52 -1.46
N LEU A 44 3.19 1.27 -2.51
CA LEU A 44 4.55 1.78 -2.64
C LEU A 44 4.61 3.30 -2.75
N ILE A 45 3.73 3.91 -3.55
CA ILE A 45 3.65 5.38 -3.73
C ILE A 45 3.23 6.05 -2.43
N ILE A 46 2.20 5.54 -1.75
CA ILE A 46 1.69 6.12 -0.49
C ILE A 46 2.73 6.01 0.62
N ASN A 47 3.45 4.89 0.68
CA ASN A 47 4.53 4.72 1.63
C ASN A 47 5.71 5.65 1.29
N ASN A 48 6.07 5.81 0.00
CA ASN A 48 7.24 6.58 -0.45
C ASN A 48 7.00 8.08 -0.55
N ASN A 49 5.77 8.55 -0.39
CA ASN A 49 5.48 9.97 -0.48
C ASN A 49 6.12 10.73 0.70
N PRO A 50 7.17 11.55 0.48
CA PRO A 50 7.84 12.29 1.55
C PRO A 50 7.10 13.57 1.94
N ASN A 51 6.08 13.97 1.17
CA ASN A 51 5.26 15.17 1.38
C ASN A 51 3.97 14.89 2.22
N ARG A 52 3.93 13.77 2.95
CA ARG A 52 2.82 13.38 3.84
C ARG A 52 3.30 12.85 5.18
#